data_AF-A0A1E5CTU2-F1
#
_entry.id   AF-A0A1E5CTU2-F1
#
_cell.length_a   1.000
_cell.length_b   1.000
_cell.length_c   1.000
_cell.angle_alpha   90.00
_cell.angle_beta   90.00
_cell.angle_gamma   90.00
#
_symmetry.space_group_name_H-M   'P 1'
#
loop_
_entity.id
_entity.type
_entity.pdbx_description
1 polymer ?
#
loop_
_entity_poly.entity_id
_entity_poly.type
_entity_poly.pdbx_seq_one_letter_code
_entity_poly.pdbx_strand_id
1 'polypeptide(L)'
;MSSIVSPENLDLIRTTIIAVGSVIALKTYISAQKQRKLENSLKMLDLFHSNIQENDLGNWSKLFKSASEPCGAKSGHFKNSLGQQVPLTYLFSEGPEDSGATVRITEQLNLLCHHMSQKTIDVRVMYSNVGQLMTVIYGWYKEECFFKEHYPYFHTFMKKHERRLNKLPRKTISYCE
;
A
#
# COMPACT_ATOMS: atom_id res chain seq x y z
N MET A 1 -20.69 46.73 45.27
CA MET A 1 -20.63 45.93 44.01
C MET A 1 -19.24 46.11 43.46
N SER A 2 -18.31 45.22 43.82
CA SER A 2 -16.96 45.22 43.26
C SER A 2 -17.05 44.92 41.77
N SER A 3 -16.50 45.79 40.93
CA SER A 3 -16.37 45.52 39.51
C SER A 3 -15.55 44.25 39.34
N ILE A 4 -16.20 43.16 38.91
CA ILE A 4 -15.58 41.85 38.64
C ILE A 4 -14.48 41.94 37.57
N VAL A 5 -14.39 43.08 36.90
CA VAL A 5 -13.50 43.37 35.78
C VAL A 5 -12.34 44.26 36.25
N SER A 6 -11.38 43.67 36.98
CA SER A 6 -10.04 44.24 37.09
C SER A 6 -9.30 44.03 35.75
N PRO A 7 -8.43 44.95 35.29
CA PRO A 7 -7.61 44.74 34.09
C PRO A 7 -6.84 43.42 34.10
N GLU A 8 -6.38 42.97 35.27
CA GLU A 8 -5.72 41.67 35.45
C GLU A 8 -6.65 40.48 35.13
N ASN A 9 -7.94 40.58 35.51
CA ASN A 9 -8.93 39.54 35.20
C ASN A 9 -9.25 39.51 33.70
N LEU A 10 -9.23 40.65 33.01
CA LEU A 10 -9.43 40.71 31.56
C LEU A 10 -8.29 40.06 30.79
N ASP A 11 -7.04 40.30 31.19
CA ASP A 11 -5.87 39.69 30.56
C ASP A 11 -5.84 38.18 30.80
N LEU A 12 -6.24 37.73 31.99
CA LEU A 12 -6.39 36.32 32.29
C LEU A 12 -7.45 35.67 31.38
N ILE A 13 -8.63 36.27 31.26
CA ILE A 13 -9.71 35.78 30.39
C ILE A 13 -9.26 35.74 28.93
N ARG A 14 -8.60 36.79 28.44
CA ARG A 14 -8.07 36.86 27.07
C ARG A 14 -7.06 35.75 26.82
N THR A 15 -6.14 35.53 27.76
CA THR A 15 -5.13 34.46 27.68
C THR A 15 -5.79 33.08 27.67
N THR A 16 -6.81 32.85 28.49
CA THR A 16 -7.57 31.59 28.49
C THR A 16 -8.27 31.36 27.15
N ILE A 17 -8.93 32.38 26.58
CA ILE A 17 -9.59 32.27 25.28
C ILE A 17 -8.57 31.93 24.18
N ILE A 18 -7.42 32.60 24.16
CA ILE A 18 -6.35 32.32 23.18
C ILE A 18 -5.82 30.90 23.34
N ALA A 19 -5.60 30.43 24.57
CA ALA A 19 -5.12 29.08 24.83
C ALA A 19 -6.13 28.02 24.35
N VAL A 20 -7.42 28.18 24.69
CA VAL A 20 -8.48 27.27 24.25
C VAL A 20 -8.63 27.28 22.73
N GLY A 21 -8.64 28.46 22.11
CA GLY A 21 -8.70 28.61 20.66
C GLY A 21 -7.53 27.93 19.95
N SER A 22 -6.31 28.07 20.50
CA SER A 22 -5.10 27.42 19.96
C SER A 22 -5.17 25.90 20.03
N VAL A 23 -5.67 25.34 21.14
CA VAL A 23 -5.86 23.90 21.30
C VAL A 23 -6.90 23.36 20.31
N ILE A 24 -8.02 24.07 20.15
CA ILE A 24 -9.06 23.69 19.18
C ILE A 24 -8.49 23.74 17.76
N ALA A 25 -7.82 24.84 17.38
CA ALA A 25 -7.22 24.99 16.05
C ALA A 25 -6.23 23.87 15.74
N LEU A 26 -5.36 23.51 16.70
CA LEU A 26 -4.42 22.41 16.55
C LEU A 26 -5.12 21.06 16.36
N LYS A 27 -6.16 20.78 17.18
CA LYS A 27 -6.95 19.55 17.04
C LYS A 27 -7.64 19.47 15.69
N THR A 28 -8.26 20.56 15.24
CA THR A 28 -8.93 20.65 13.94
C THR A 28 -7.94 20.44 12.80
N TYR A 29 -6.76 21.06 12.85
CA TYR A 29 -5.71 20.86 11.86
C TYR A 29 -5.28 19.39 11.77
N ILE A 30 -5.00 18.74 12.91
CA ILE A 30 -4.62 17.33 12.94
C ILE A 30 -5.73 16.45 12.37
N SER A 31 -6.99 16.73 12.72
CA SER A 31 -8.13 15.96 12.22
C SER A 31 -8.30 16.13 10.71
N ALA A 32 -8.18 17.36 10.19
CA ALA A 32 -8.26 17.64 8.77
C ALA A 32 -7.14 16.93 7.98
N GLN A 33 -5.93 16.90 8.52
CA GLN A 33 -4.81 16.17 7.90
C GLN A 33 -5.07 14.65 7.86
N LYS A 34 -5.63 14.07 8.92
CA LYS A 34 -6.02 12.65 8.93
C LYS A 34 -7.10 12.35 7.89
N GLN A 35 -8.10 13.22 7.76
CA GLN A 35 -9.17 13.07 6.78
C GLN A 35 -8.64 13.14 5.34
N ARG A 36 -7.83 14.15 5.01
CA ARG A 36 -7.20 14.27 3.68
C ARG A 36 -6.38 13.05 3.32
N LYS A 37 -5.60 12.54 4.28
CA LYS A 37 -4.80 11.33 4.09
C LYS A 37 -5.68 10.11 3.79
N LEU A 38 -6.82 9.97 4.48
CA LEU A 38 -7.79 8.90 4.22
C LEU A 38 -8.43 9.05 2.84
N GLU A 39 -8.90 10.24 2.48
CA GLU A 39 -9.48 10.54 1.16
C GLU A 39 -8.50 10.25 0.03
N ASN A 40 -7.25 10.71 0.15
CA ASN A 40 -6.18 10.40 -0.80
C ASN A 40 -5.93 8.89 -0.89
N SER A 41 -6.02 8.19 0.23
CA SER A 41 -5.85 6.73 0.25
C SER A 41 -6.93 6.05 -0.57
N LEU A 42 -8.19 6.37 -0.33
CA LEU A 42 -9.31 5.79 -1.07
C LEU A 42 -9.20 6.11 -2.56
N LYS A 43 -8.91 7.36 -2.91
CA LYS A 43 -8.69 7.77 -4.32
C LYS A 43 -7.55 7.01 -4.98
N MET A 44 -6.45 6.76 -4.28
CA MET A 44 -5.33 5.97 -4.82
C MET A 44 -5.68 4.49 -5.00
N LEU A 45 -6.56 3.93 -4.15
CA LEU A 45 -7.09 2.58 -4.37
C LEU A 45 -8.03 2.52 -5.57
N ASP A 46 -8.88 3.52 -5.74
CA ASP A 46 -9.76 3.62 -6.91
C ASP A 46 -8.92 3.72 -8.18
N LEU A 47 -7.87 4.55 -8.18
CA LEU A 47 -6.92 4.66 -9.28
C LEU A 47 -6.20 3.34 -9.55
N PHE A 48 -5.73 2.65 -8.51
CA PHE A 48 -5.13 1.33 -8.62
C PHE A 48 -6.08 0.36 -9.33
N HIS A 49 -7.34 0.29 -8.91
CA HIS A 49 -8.34 -0.59 -9.51
C HIS A 49 -8.73 -0.18 -10.93
N SER A 50 -8.70 1.12 -11.27
CA SER A 50 -9.00 1.59 -12.62
C SER A 50 -7.85 1.42 -13.61
N ASN A 51 -6.61 1.37 -13.13
CA ASN A 51 -5.41 1.28 -13.96
C ASN A 51 -5.00 -0.17 -14.27
N ILE A 52 -5.44 -1.12 -13.45
CA ILE A 52 -5.31 -2.55 -13.77
C ILE A 52 -6.47 -2.96 -14.68
N GLN A 53 -6.22 -3.90 -15.60
CA GLN A 53 -7.27 -4.44 -16.45
C GLN A 53 -8.23 -5.32 -15.62
N GLU A 54 -9.48 -5.44 -16.08
CA GLU A 54 -10.53 -6.20 -15.39
C GLU A 54 -10.10 -7.64 -15.03
N ASN A 55 -9.28 -8.26 -15.90
CA ASN A 55 -8.80 -9.62 -15.72
C ASN A 55 -7.46 -9.73 -14.95
N ASP A 56 -6.80 -8.63 -14.60
CA ASP A 56 -5.44 -8.67 -14.03
C ASP A 56 -5.40 -9.38 -12.67
N LEU A 57 -6.37 -9.12 -11.79
CA LEU A 57 -6.46 -9.81 -10.50
C LEU A 57 -6.78 -11.30 -10.67
N GLY A 58 -7.60 -11.65 -11.67
CA GLY A 58 -7.91 -13.03 -12.01
C GLY A 58 -6.71 -13.79 -12.56
N ASN A 59 -5.96 -13.16 -13.47
CA ASN A 59 -4.72 -13.70 -14.04
C ASN A 59 -3.66 -13.87 -12.96
N TRP A 60 -3.47 -12.86 -12.11
CA TRP A 60 -2.57 -12.94 -10.97
C TRP A 60 -2.99 -14.04 -9.98
N SER A 61 -4.28 -14.22 -9.71
CA SER A 61 -4.77 -15.29 -8.83
C SER A 61 -4.46 -16.68 -9.39
N LYS A 62 -4.70 -16.90 -10.69
CA LYS A 62 -4.34 -18.16 -11.37
C LYS A 62 -2.84 -18.42 -11.30
N LEU A 63 -2.04 -17.39 -11.58
CA LEU A 63 -0.59 -17.46 -11.47
C LEU A 63 -0.15 -17.80 -10.05
N PHE A 64 -0.70 -17.11 -9.04
CA PHE A 64 -0.39 -17.33 -7.63
C PHE A 64 -0.66 -18.77 -7.21
N LYS A 65 -1.79 -19.35 -7.63
CA LYS A 65 -2.09 -20.78 -7.42
C LYS A 65 -1.05 -21.67 -8.12
N SER A 66 -0.74 -21.40 -9.38
CA SER A 66 0.24 -22.18 -10.16
C SER A 66 1.69 -22.09 -9.66
N ALA A 67 2.02 -21.04 -8.90
CA ALA A 67 3.31 -20.82 -8.25
C ALA A 67 3.37 -21.39 -6.82
N SER A 68 2.28 -21.99 -6.34
CA SER A 68 2.17 -22.52 -4.99
C SER A 68 2.70 -23.96 -4.88
N GLU A 69 3.17 -24.32 -3.69
CA GLU A 69 3.65 -25.68 -3.38
C GLU A 69 2.60 -26.78 -3.64
N PRO A 70 1.29 -26.60 -3.35
CA PRO A 70 0.24 -27.58 -3.71
C PRO A 70 0.22 -27.96 -5.19
N CYS A 71 0.56 -27.03 -6.09
CA CYS A 71 0.66 -27.30 -7.52
C CYS A 71 1.99 -27.99 -7.89
N GLY A 72 2.89 -28.24 -6.95
CA GLY A 72 4.22 -28.80 -7.16
C GLY A 72 5.16 -27.85 -7.90
N ALA A 73 4.98 -26.54 -7.75
CA ALA A 73 5.88 -25.54 -8.30
C ALA A 73 7.20 -25.51 -7.52
N LYS A 74 8.33 -25.42 -8.23
CA LYS A 74 9.63 -25.20 -7.58
C LYS A 74 9.71 -23.77 -7.06
N SER A 75 10.51 -23.54 -6.02
CA SER A 75 10.78 -22.18 -5.53
C SER A 75 11.27 -21.29 -6.69
N GLY A 76 10.71 -20.07 -6.80
CA GLY A 76 11.01 -19.14 -7.88
C GLY A 76 10.36 -19.47 -9.23
N HIS A 77 9.51 -20.50 -9.30
CA HIS A 77 8.86 -20.94 -10.54
C HIS A 77 7.34 -20.99 -10.39
N PHE A 78 6.65 -21.04 -11.53
CA PHE A 78 5.24 -21.38 -11.63
C PHE A 78 5.04 -22.48 -12.67
N LYS A 79 3.92 -23.20 -12.59
CA LYS A 79 3.53 -24.14 -13.64
C LYS A 79 2.71 -23.45 -14.71
N ASN A 80 3.17 -23.52 -15.95
CA ASN A 80 2.39 -23.03 -17.09
C ASN A 80 1.20 -23.95 -17.42
N SER A 81 0.40 -23.52 -18.41
CA SER A 81 -0.72 -24.29 -18.96
C SER A 81 -0.34 -25.69 -19.47
N LEU A 82 0.92 -25.91 -19.83
CA LEU A 82 1.48 -27.20 -20.26
C LEU A 82 2.05 -28.04 -19.10
N GLY A 83 1.95 -27.55 -17.85
CA GLY A 83 2.49 -28.18 -16.65
C GLY A 83 4.01 -28.07 -16.47
N GLN A 84 4.68 -27.29 -17.31
CA GLN A 84 6.12 -27.05 -17.27
C GLN A 84 6.47 -26.01 -16.20
N GLN A 85 7.64 -26.16 -15.60
CA GLN A 85 8.17 -25.20 -14.62
C GLN A 85 8.79 -24.01 -15.35
N VAL A 86 8.20 -22.83 -15.20
CA VAL A 86 8.68 -21.58 -15.80
C VAL A 86 9.14 -20.63 -14.70
N PRO A 87 10.32 -20.00 -14.82
CA PRO A 87 10.78 -19.01 -13.85
C PRO A 87 9.81 -17.83 -13.72
N LEU A 88 9.55 -17.36 -12.50
CA LEU A 88 8.69 -16.21 -12.24
C LEU A 88 9.20 -14.92 -12.90
N THR A 89 10.50 -14.83 -13.19
CA THR A 89 11.10 -13.69 -13.90
C THR A 89 10.62 -13.57 -15.35
N TYR A 90 10.15 -14.67 -15.95
CA TYR A 90 9.59 -14.68 -17.31
C TYR A 90 8.31 -13.82 -17.43
N LEU A 91 7.64 -13.54 -16.32
CA LEU A 91 6.47 -12.66 -16.29
C LEU A 91 6.79 -11.19 -16.64
N PHE A 92 8.07 -10.81 -16.62
CA PHE A 92 8.57 -9.50 -17.05
C PHE A 92 9.19 -9.52 -18.46
N SER A 93 9.02 -10.62 -19.20
CA SER A 93 9.48 -10.73 -20.59
C SER A 93 8.42 -10.28 -21.59
N GLU A 94 8.78 -10.19 -22.87
CA GLU A 94 7.82 -9.91 -23.95
C GLU A 94 6.90 -11.12 -24.17
N GLY A 95 5.60 -10.95 -23.88
CA GLY A 95 4.58 -11.99 -24.05
C GLY A 95 4.42 -12.96 -22.86
N PRO A 96 4.20 -12.46 -21.62
CA PRO A 96 4.03 -13.33 -20.46
C PRO A 96 2.66 -14.01 -20.46
N GLU A 97 2.57 -15.21 -19.85
CA GLU A 97 1.33 -15.99 -19.81
C GLU A 97 0.18 -15.32 -19.06
N ASP A 98 0.49 -14.39 -18.16
CA ASP A 98 -0.52 -13.61 -17.43
C ASP A 98 -0.98 -12.35 -18.19
N SER A 99 -0.59 -12.22 -19.46
CA SER A 99 -0.89 -11.06 -20.32
C SER A 99 -0.38 -9.71 -19.75
N GLY A 100 0.68 -9.75 -18.95
CA GLY A 100 1.35 -8.59 -18.36
C GLY A 100 0.69 -8.09 -17.09
N ALA A 101 -0.21 -8.88 -16.49
CA ALA A 101 -0.91 -8.51 -15.27
C ALA A 101 0.05 -8.24 -14.10
N THR A 102 1.05 -9.10 -13.90
CA THR A 102 2.04 -8.95 -12.84
C THR A 102 2.86 -7.67 -13.01
N VAL A 103 3.25 -7.34 -14.25
CA VAL A 103 3.96 -6.09 -14.56
C VAL A 103 3.11 -4.88 -14.19
N ARG A 104 1.88 -4.78 -14.74
CA ARG A 104 0.97 -3.65 -14.47
C ARG A 104 0.66 -3.50 -12.99
N ILE A 105 0.37 -4.60 -12.28
CA ILE A 105 0.14 -4.58 -10.84
C ILE A 105 1.39 -4.07 -10.12
N THR A 106 2.59 -4.56 -10.46
CA THR A 106 3.85 -4.16 -9.84
C THR A 106 4.15 -2.68 -10.06
N GLU A 107 3.90 -2.16 -11.25
CA GLU A 107 4.02 -0.72 -11.57
C GLU A 107 3.08 0.12 -10.68
N GLN A 108 1.82 -0.28 -10.56
CA GLN A 108 0.87 0.43 -9.70
C GLN A 108 1.28 0.35 -8.22
N LEU A 109 1.78 -0.81 -7.75
CA LEU A 109 2.31 -0.95 -6.39
C LEU A 109 3.53 -0.04 -6.14
N ASN A 110 4.39 0.13 -7.14
CA ASN A 110 5.53 1.04 -7.07
C ASN A 110 5.08 2.50 -6.88
N LEU A 111 4.04 2.94 -7.59
CA LEU A 111 3.42 4.25 -7.41
C LEU A 111 2.81 4.39 -6.00
N LEU A 112 2.05 3.39 -5.53
CA LEU A 112 1.49 3.41 -4.18
C LEU A 112 2.59 3.49 -3.11
N CYS A 113 3.68 2.75 -3.26
CA CYS A 113 4.83 2.78 -2.35
C CYS A 113 5.55 4.13 -2.32
N HIS A 114 5.61 4.84 -3.44
CA HIS A 114 6.11 6.21 -3.49
C HIS A 114 5.27 7.14 -2.60
N HIS A 115 3.94 7.14 -2.78
CA HIS A 115 3.03 7.97 -1.97
C HIS A 115 3.02 7.58 -0.49
N MET A 116 3.07 6.28 -0.19
CA MET A 116 3.17 5.79 1.19
C MET A 116 4.47 6.28 1.86
N SER A 117 5.59 6.28 1.14
CA SER A 117 6.88 6.76 1.65
C SER A 117 6.85 8.25 1.97
N GLN A 118 6.11 9.03 1.17
CA GLN A 118 5.87 10.46 1.41
C GLN A 118 4.80 10.75 2.48
N LYS A 119 4.20 9.72 3.07
CA LYS A 119 3.11 9.83 4.06
C LYS A 119 1.86 10.56 3.55
N THR A 120 1.69 10.69 2.23
CA THR A 120 0.53 11.34 1.60
C THR A 120 -0.72 10.47 1.62
N ILE A 121 -0.53 9.14 1.74
CA ILE A 121 -1.57 8.14 1.92
C ILE A 121 -1.31 7.24 3.13
N ASP A 122 -2.34 6.57 3.62
CA ASP A 122 -2.31 5.72 4.79
C ASP A 122 -1.92 4.28 4.47
N VAL A 123 -0.75 3.88 4.97
CA VAL A 123 -0.20 2.53 4.81
C VAL A 123 -1.16 1.45 5.29
N ARG A 124 -1.92 1.68 6.37
CA ARG A 124 -2.85 0.67 6.89
C ARG A 124 -4.00 0.44 5.93
N VAL A 125 -4.52 1.51 5.33
CA VAL A 125 -5.60 1.45 4.34
C VAL A 125 -5.12 0.79 3.05
N MET A 126 -3.90 1.11 2.59
CA MET A 126 -3.32 0.46 1.40
C MET A 126 -3.12 -1.02 1.65
N TYR A 127 -2.36 -1.35 2.69
CA TYR A 127 -1.98 -2.72 2.96
C TYR A 127 -3.18 -3.61 3.30
N SER A 128 -4.25 -3.05 3.89
CA SER A 128 -5.46 -3.83 4.14
C SER A 128 -6.17 -4.28 2.86
N ASN A 129 -6.03 -3.57 1.74
CA ASN A 129 -6.69 -3.89 0.47
C ASN A 129 -5.78 -4.60 -0.53
N VAL A 130 -4.52 -4.17 -0.66
CA VAL A 130 -3.57 -4.73 -1.65
C VAL A 130 -2.39 -5.47 -1.02
N GLY A 131 -2.39 -5.66 0.29
CA GLY A 131 -1.26 -6.22 1.03
C GLY A 131 -0.85 -7.62 0.61
N GLN A 132 -1.80 -8.47 0.14
CA GLN A 132 -1.43 -9.79 -0.36
C GLN A 132 -0.58 -9.67 -1.64
N LEU A 133 -1.00 -8.84 -2.61
CA LEU A 133 -0.22 -8.58 -3.83
C LEU A 133 1.18 -8.08 -3.46
N MET A 134 1.24 -7.10 -2.56
CA MET A 134 2.49 -6.52 -2.10
C MET A 134 3.44 -7.57 -1.51
N THR A 135 2.96 -8.38 -0.57
CA THR A 135 3.79 -9.40 0.09
C THR A 135 4.24 -10.48 -0.87
N VAL A 136 3.34 -10.98 -1.71
CA VAL A 136 3.64 -12.10 -2.62
C VAL A 136 4.60 -11.67 -3.72
N ILE A 137 4.30 -10.57 -4.42
CA ILE A 137 5.16 -10.08 -5.51
C ILE A 137 6.54 -9.70 -4.96
N TYR A 138 6.61 -9.02 -3.81
CA TYR A 138 7.90 -8.75 -3.19
C TYR A 138 8.64 -10.04 -2.81
N GLY A 139 7.92 -11.04 -2.27
CA GLY A 139 8.50 -12.35 -1.95
C GLY A 139 9.10 -13.06 -3.16
N TRP A 140 8.45 -12.96 -4.32
CA TRP A 140 8.93 -13.54 -5.58
C TRP A 140 10.18 -12.88 -6.12
N TYR A 141 10.33 -11.56 -5.97
CA TYR A 141 11.34 -10.79 -6.71
C TYR A 141 12.33 -10.00 -5.87
N LYS A 142 12.25 -10.03 -4.53
CA LYS A 142 13.10 -9.19 -3.65
C LYS A 142 14.61 -9.35 -3.87
N GLU A 143 15.06 -10.51 -4.33
CA GLU A 143 16.48 -10.77 -4.58
C GLU A 143 16.93 -10.34 -5.98
N GLU A 144 16.00 -10.23 -6.94
CA GLU A 144 16.27 -9.95 -8.35
C GLU A 144 16.80 -8.52 -8.57
N CYS A 145 17.85 -8.38 -9.37
CA CYS A 145 18.44 -7.07 -9.68
C CYS A 145 17.49 -6.18 -10.48
N PHE A 146 16.85 -6.73 -11.51
CA PHE A 146 15.92 -5.95 -12.35
C PHE A 146 14.79 -5.33 -11.51
N PHE A 147 14.32 -6.05 -10.48
CA PHE A 147 13.22 -5.59 -9.64
C PHE A 147 13.63 -4.39 -8.78
N LYS A 148 14.88 -4.39 -8.28
CA LYS A 148 15.45 -3.26 -7.51
C LYS A 148 15.63 -2.02 -8.37
N GLU A 149 15.99 -2.21 -9.64
CA GLU A 149 16.25 -1.13 -10.60
C GLU A 149 14.95 -0.52 -11.15
N HIS A 150 13.99 -1.35 -11.56
CA HIS A 150 12.75 -0.88 -12.23
C HIS A 150 11.64 -0.52 -11.24
N TYR A 151 11.62 -1.13 -10.04
CA TYR A 151 10.62 -0.89 -9.01
C TYR A 151 11.24 -0.44 -7.67
N PRO A 152 12.06 0.64 -7.68
CA PRO A 152 12.88 1.01 -6.52
C PRO A 152 12.06 1.43 -5.31
N TYR A 153 10.92 2.11 -5.51
CA TYR A 153 10.07 2.55 -4.41
C TYR A 153 9.36 1.38 -3.75
N PHE A 154 8.88 0.42 -4.56
CA PHE A 154 8.27 -0.79 -4.03
C PHE A 154 9.28 -1.62 -3.23
N HIS A 155 10.45 -1.91 -3.82
CA HIS A 155 11.51 -2.66 -3.15
C HIS A 155 11.93 -2.00 -1.84
N THR A 156 12.26 -0.70 -1.87
CA THR A 156 12.73 0.04 -0.70
C THR A 156 11.67 0.11 0.40
N PHE A 157 10.41 0.37 0.03
CA PHE A 157 9.32 0.45 0.99
C PHE A 157 9.07 -0.88 1.69
N MET A 158 9.01 -1.98 0.93
CA MET A 158 8.79 -3.31 1.46
C MET A 158 9.94 -3.75 2.36
N LYS A 159 11.18 -3.63 1.88
CA LYS A 159 12.38 -3.95 2.67
C LYS A 159 12.42 -3.24 4.01
N LYS A 160 12.08 -1.95 4.03
CA LYS A 160 12.08 -1.13 5.26
C LYS A 160 10.96 -1.50 6.24
N HIS A 161 9.80 -1.95 5.76
CA HIS A 161 8.60 -2.11 6.58
C HIS A 161 8.10 -3.55 6.72
N GLU A 162 8.76 -4.53 6.11
CA GLU A 162 8.35 -5.95 6.04
C GLU A 162 7.83 -6.49 7.38
N ARG A 163 8.63 -6.38 8.44
CA ARG A 163 8.27 -6.86 9.79
C ARG A 163 7.01 -6.22 10.36
N ARG A 164 6.78 -4.95 10.06
CA ARG A 164 5.62 -4.19 10.54
C ARG A 164 4.38 -4.51 9.70
N LEU A 165 4.54 -4.61 8.39
CA LEU A 165 3.46 -4.91 7.45
C LEU A 165 2.89 -6.30 7.70
N ASN A 166 3.73 -7.30 8.02
CA ASN A 166 3.26 -8.65 8.35
C ASN A 166 2.36 -8.74 9.59
N LYS A 167 2.33 -7.70 10.44
CA LYS A 167 1.44 -7.62 11.61
C LYS A 167 0.12 -6.91 11.31
N LEU A 168 0.00 -6.27 10.15
CA LEU A 168 -1.22 -5.57 9.77
C LEU A 168 -2.23 -6.54 9.16
N PRO A 169 -3.53 -6.37 9.44
CA PRO A 169 -4.55 -7.14 8.77
C PRO A 169 -4.58 -6.79 7.27
N ARG A 170 -4.82 -7.79 6.44
CA ARG A 170 -4.99 -7.65 4.99
C ARG A 170 -6.12 -8.55 4.49
N LYS A 171 -6.82 -8.10 3.47
CA LYS A 171 -7.76 -8.93 2.71
C LYS A 171 -6.98 -10.00 1.95
N THR A 172 -7.56 -11.20 1.89
CA THR A 172 -7.09 -12.27 1.01
C THR A 172 -7.83 -12.16 -0.32
N ILE A 173 -7.07 -12.03 -1.39
CA ILE A 173 -7.51 -12.01 -2.80
C ILE A 173 -7.59 -13.43 -3.34
N SER A 174 -6.60 -14.27 -3.05
CA SER A 174 -6.55 -15.66 -3.51
C SER A 174 -5.98 -16.59 -2.43
N TYR A 175 -6.52 -17.78 -2.32
CA TYR A 175 -5.98 -18.84 -1.47
C TYR A 175 -5.08 -19.78 -2.30
N CYS A 176 -4.08 -20.37 -1.65
CA CYS A 176 -3.45 -21.59 -2.15
C CYS A 176 -4.44 -22.72 -1.79
N GLU A 177 -4.99 -23.37 -2.79
CA GLU A 177 -5.84 -24.56 -2.63
C GLU A 177 -5.03 -25.80 -2.97
#